data_AF-A0A534YG59-F1
#
_entry.id   AF-A0A534YG59-F1
#
_cell.length_a   1.000
_cell.length_b   1.000
_cell.length_c   1.000
_cell.angle_alpha   90.00
_cell.angle_beta   90.00
_cell.angle_gamma   90.00
#
_symmetry.space_group_name_H-M   'P 1'
#
loop_
_entity.id
_entity.type
_entity.pdbx_description
1 polymer ?
#
loop_
_entity_poly.entity_id
_entity_poly.type
_entity_poly.pdbx_seq_one_letter_code
_entity_poly.pdbx_strand_id
1 'polypeptide(L)'
;MAPSLRIVACCLGALALSLVAVGAVSGTVVRHLVQMAPVLLAAAVVSSLPALGAAVSLPVFGTWLALMTGIWLYVLGIATLFRGTFTPFELFLTALIGACCLLGGGAALRLDTPASIARRIVAFAAFAALQLGALWLSFRPGISRD
;
A
#
# COMPACT_ATOMS: atom_id res chain seq x y z
N MET A 1 5.80 -22.41 2.93
CA MET A 1 5.53 -20.98 3.17
C MET A 1 4.46 -20.89 4.26
N ALA A 2 4.73 -20.21 5.38
CA ALA A 2 3.76 -20.11 6.48
C ALA A 2 2.44 -19.46 5.99
N PRO A 3 1.26 -19.85 6.54
CA PRO A 3 -0.03 -19.31 6.11
C PRO A 3 -0.08 -17.78 6.11
N SER A 4 0.41 -17.14 7.17
CA SER A 4 0.48 -15.68 7.28
C SER A 4 1.30 -15.03 6.17
N LEU A 5 2.41 -15.65 5.76
CA LEU A 5 3.28 -15.12 4.71
C LEU A 5 2.59 -15.15 3.34
N ARG A 6 1.82 -16.21 3.05
CA ARG A 6 0.99 -16.29 1.84
C ARG A 6 -0.07 -15.20 1.83
N ILE A 7 -0.74 -14.96 2.96
CA ILE A 7 -1.75 -13.90 3.08
C ILE A 7 -1.12 -12.53 2.81
N VAL A 8 0.05 -12.24 3.40
CA VAL A 8 0.77 -10.97 3.15
C VAL A 8 1.09 -10.80 1.67
N ALA A 9 1.68 -11.82 1.02
CA ALA A 9 2.04 -11.76 -0.40
C ALA A 9 0.81 -11.58 -1.30
N CYS A 10 -0.28 -12.32 -1.04
CA CYS A 10 -1.54 -12.19 -1.77
C CYS A 10 -2.15 -10.79 -1.59
N CYS A 11 -2.15 -10.25 -0.37
CA CYS A 11 -2.69 -8.91 -0.11
C CYS A 11 -1.84 -7.82 -0.77
N LEU A 12 -0.51 -7.94 -0.79
CA LEU A 12 0.36 -7.01 -1.53
C LEU A 12 0.11 -7.09 -3.04
N GLY A 13 -0.06 -8.30 -3.58
CA GLY A 13 -0.41 -8.50 -4.99
C GLY A 13 -1.77 -7.90 -5.35
N ALA A 14 -2.80 -8.17 -4.55
CA ALA A 14 -4.14 -7.61 -4.74
C ALA A 14 -4.14 -6.07 -4.61
N LEU A 15 -3.36 -5.52 -3.68
CA LEU A 15 -3.15 -4.08 -3.56
C LEU A 15 -2.52 -3.52 -4.83
N ALA A 16 -1.43 -4.11 -5.31
CA ALA A 16 -0.76 -3.67 -6.54
C ALA A 16 -1.70 -3.68 -7.76
N LEU A 17 -2.45 -4.76 -7.96
CA LEU A 17 -3.45 -4.85 -9.02
C LEU A 17 -4.56 -3.81 -8.90
N SER A 18 -5.01 -3.55 -7.67
CA SER A 18 -6.02 -2.52 -7.41
C SER A 18 -5.51 -1.13 -7.76
N LEU A 19 -4.23 -0.81 -7.49
CA LEU A 19 -3.65 0.49 -7.89
C LEU A 19 -3.64 0.67 -9.41
N VAL A 20 -3.29 -0.37 -10.16
CA VAL A 20 -3.36 -0.32 -11.64
C VAL A 20 -4.79 -0.08 -12.10
N ALA A 21 -5.77 -0.77 -11.50
CA ALA A 21 -7.17 -0.58 -11.82
C ALA A 21 -7.66 0.85 -11.52
N VAL A 22 -7.28 1.43 -10.38
CA VAL A 22 -7.59 2.84 -10.06
C VAL A 22 -6.97 3.77 -11.09
N GLY A 23 -5.70 3.55 -11.47
CA GLY A 23 -5.03 4.34 -12.50
C GLY A 23 -5.74 4.28 -13.84
N ALA A 24 -6.20 3.10 -14.26
CA ALA A 24 -6.94 2.93 -15.51
C ALA A 24 -8.31 3.65 -15.50
N VAL A 25 -9.04 3.59 -14.39
CA VAL A 25 -10.38 4.19 -14.27
C VAL A 25 -10.31 5.71 -14.11
N SER A 26 -9.30 6.21 -13.42
CA SER A 26 -9.11 7.64 -13.16
C SER A 26 -8.31 8.37 -14.25
N GLY A 27 -7.81 7.66 -15.27
CA GLY A 27 -6.90 8.20 -16.28
C GLY A 27 -5.45 8.41 -15.79
N THR A 28 -5.17 8.22 -14.49
CA THR A 28 -3.87 8.55 -13.89
C THR A 28 -2.92 7.33 -13.81
N VAL A 29 -2.69 6.67 -14.93
CA VAL A 29 -1.94 5.40 -14.95
C VAL A 29 -0.49 5.57 -14.48
N VAL A 30 0.25 6.58 -14.94
CA VAL A 30 1.68 6.73 -14.58
C VAL A 30 1.83 7.04 -13.10
N ARG A 31 0.96 7.91 -12.55
CA ARG A 31 0.84 8.13 -11.10
C ARG A 31 0.74 6.82 -10.32
N HIS A 32 -0.15 5.92 -10.71
CA HIS A 32 -0.37 4.66 -9.99
C HIS A 32 0.75 3.64 -10.21
N LEU A 33 1.42 3.65 -11.37
CA LEU A 33 2.63 2.84 -11.59
C LEU A 33 3.77 3.25 -10.65
N VAL A 34 3.99 4.55 -10.45
CA VAL A 34 4.99 5.07 -9.49
C VAL A 34 4.65 4.62 -8.06
N GLN A 35 3.39 4.73 -7.68
CA GLN A 35 2.90 4.35 -6.35
C GLN A 35 2.94 2.82 -6.10
N MET A 36 2.88 2.02 -7.16
CA MET A 36 2.92 0.55 -7.10
C MET A 36 4.34 0.01 -6.90
N ALA A 37 5.40 0.73 -7.30
CA ALA A 37 6.77 0.25 -7.21
C ALA A 37 7.20 -0.19 -5.79
N PRO A 38 6.94 0.57 -4.71
CA PRO A 38 7.24 0.13 -3.34
C PRO A 38 6.46 -1.12 -2.92
N VAL A 39 5.23 -1.28 -3.41
CA VAL A 39 4.35 -2.43 -3.12
C VAL A 39 4.93 -3.71 -3.73
N LEU A 40 5.32 -3.66 -5.01
CA LEU A 40 5.94 -4.79 -5.69
C LEU A 40 7.28 -5.16 -5.07
N LEU A 41 8.08 -4.15 -4.70
CA LEU A 41 9.33 -4.40 -3.98
C LEU A 41 9.07 -5.07 -2.62
N ALA A 42 8.05 -4.64 -1.88
CA ALA A 42 7.68 -5.28 -0.62
C ALA A 42 7.25 -6.73 -0.85
N ALA A 43 6.45 -7.00 -1.88
CA ALA A 43 6.04 -8.36 -2.23
C ALA A 43 7.23 -9.27 -2.57
N ALA A 44 8.20 -8.74 -3.33
CA ALA A 44 9.44 -9.44 -3.64
C ALA A 44 10.26 -9.72 -2.36
N VAL A 45 10.45 -8.73 -1.49
CA VAL A 45 11.22 -8.89 -0.25
C VAL A 45 10.54 -9.83 0.74
N VAL A 46 9.21 -9.78 0.88
CA VAL A 46 8.45 -10.74 1.71
C VAL A 46 8.67 -12.18 1.24
N SER A 47 8.74 -12.38 -0.08
CA SER A 47 8.92 -13.70 -0.68
C SER A 47 10.37 -14.21 -0.57
N SER A 48 11.34 -13.32 -0.77
CA SER A 48 12.77 -13.67 -0.81
C SER A 48 13.46 -13.62 0.56
N LEU A 49 13.00 -12.76 1.46
CA LEU A 49 13.56 -12.53 2.80
C LEU A 49 12.45 -12.51 3.87
N PRO A 50 11.82 -13.67 4.17
CA PRO A 50 10.69 -13.74 5.11
C PRO A 50 10.99 -13.16 6.49
N ALA A 51 12.26 -13.20 6.94
CA ALA A 51 12.69 -12.64 8.22
C ALA A 51 12.49 -11.12 8.34
N LEU A 52 12.35 -10.40 7.23
CA LEU A 52 12.04 -8.97 7.20
C LEU A 52 10.58 -8.70 6.79
N GLY A 53 9.78 -9.74 6.54
CA GLY A 53 8.46 -9.63 5.91
C GLY A 53 7.56 -8.62 6.61
N ALA A 54 7.41 -8.71 7.93
CA ALA A 54 6.60 -7.75 8.69
C ALA A 54 7.14 -6.32 8.62
N ALA A 55 8.48 -6.17 8.73
CA ALA A 55 9.11 -4.86 8.74
C ALA A 55 8.90 -4.10 7.43
N VAL A 56 8.90 -4.79 6.29
CA VAL A 56 8.72 -4.15 4.97
C VAL A 56 7.25 -4.00 4.57
N SER A 57 6.37 -4.92 4.97
CA SER A 57 4.96 -4.87 4.56
C SER A 57 4.11 -3.94 5.41
N LEU A 58 4.40 -3.82 6.71
CA LEU A 58 3.63 -2.95 7.62
C LEU A 58 3.63 -1.47 7.23
N PRO A 59 4.75 -0.81 6.85
CA PRO A 59 4.69 0.58 6.44
C PRO A 59 3.88 0.75 5.14
N VAL A 60 3.96 -0.21 4.21
CA VAL A 60 3.16 -0.20 2.97
C VAL A 60 1.66 -0.30 3.29
N PHE A 61 1.24 -1.33 4.03
CA PHE A 61 -0.17 -1.48 4.42
C PHE A 61 -0.67 -0.32 5.28
N GLY A 62 0.14 0.17 6.21
CA GLY A 62 -0.21 1.29 7.06
C GLY A 62 -0.45 2.58 6.27
N THR A 63 0.43 2.91 5.32
CA THR A 63 0.26 4.08 4.46
C THR A 63 -1.00 3.98 3.61
N TRP A 64 -1.23 2.85 2.96
CA TRP A 64 -2.42 2.66 2.12
C TRP A 64 -3.70 2.66 2.94
N LEU A 65 -3.71 2.00 4.11
CA LEU A 65 -4.87 2.03 5.01
C LEU A 65 -5.20 3.45 5.48
N ALA A 66 -4.18 4.25 5.81
CA ALA A 66 -4.38 5.65 6.18
C ALA A 66 -5.00 6.46 5.03
N LEU A 67 -4.54 6.26 3.79
CA LEU A 67 -5.13 6.90 2.61
C LEU A 67 -6.58 6.46 2.37
N MET A 68 -6.86 5.16 2.41
CA MET A 68 -8.24 4.65 2.24
C MET A 68 -9.16 5.19 3.33
N THR A 69 -8.69 5.23 4.58
CA THR A 69 -9.43 5.81 5.70
C THR A 69 -9.71 7.29 5.45
N GLY A 70 -8.72 8.05 5.00
CA GLY A 70 -8.90 9.47 4.66
C GLY A 70 -9.92 9.70 3.53
N ILE A 71 -9.92 8.84 2.50
CA ILE A 71 -10.92 8.89 1.42
C ILE A 71 -12.32 8.61 1.97
N TRP A 72 -12.49 7.57 2.80
CA TRP A 72 -13.80 7.26 3.39
C TRP A 72 -14.29 8.36 4.34
N LEU A 73 -13.40 8.95 5.14
CA LEU A 73 -13.75 10.11 5.96
C LEU A 73 -14.18 11.31 5.10
N TYR A 74 -13.57 11.51 3.93
CA TYR A 74 -14.01 12.53 2.99
C TYR A 74 -15.39 12.23 2.38
N VAL A 75 -15.61 10.99 1.90
CA VAL A 75 -16.87 10.55 1.30
C VAL A 75 -18.03 10.65 2.29
N LEU A 76 -17.78 10.39 3.58
CA LEU A 76 -18.76 10.53 4.66
C LEU A 76 -18.97 11.99 5.11
N GLY A 77 -18.27 12.96 4.53
CA GLY A 77 -18.37 14.38 4.88
C GLY A 77 -17.69 14.76 6.19
N ILE A 78 -16.82 13.90 6.75
CA ILE A 78 -16.14 14.12 8.03
C ILE A 78 -14.82 14.89 7.83
N ALA A 79 -14.08 14.62 6.75
CA ALA A 79 -12.79 15.25 6.45
C ALA A 79 -12.85 16.05 5.16
N THR A 80 -12.05 17.13 5.06
CA THR A 80 -11.95 17.99 3.86
C THR A 80 -10.59 17.91 3.16
N LEU A 81 -9.79 16.89 3.50
CA LEU A 81 -8.42 16.71 3.01
C LEU A 81 -8.36 16.43 1.50
N PHE A 82 -9.36 15.73 0.97
CA PHE A 82 -9.47 15.40 -0.45
C PHE A 82 -10.46 16.35 -1.13
N ARG A 83 -10.34 16.48 -2.46
CA ARG A 83 -11.29 17.22 -3.31
C ARG A 83 -11.55 16.41 -4.56
N GLY A 84 -12.82 16.29 -4.94
CA GLY A 84 -13.23 15.59 -6.15
C GLY A 84 -14.44 14.69 -5.92
N THR A 85 -14.92 14.07 -6.98
CA THR A 85 -15.99 13.07 -6.92
C THR A 85 -15.38 11.69 -7.11
N PHE A 86 -15.84 10.71 -6.34
CA PHE A 86 -15.49 9.31 -6.53
C PHE A 86 -16.61 8.58 -7.26
N THR A 87 -16.26 7.86 -8.32
CA THR A 87 -17.16 6.92 -8.98
C THR A 87 -17.42 5.70 -8.08
N PRO A 88 -18.54 4.98 -8.27
CA PRO A 88 -18.80 3.74 -7.53
C PRO A 88 -17.67 2.71 -7.65
N PHE A 89 -17.00 2.66 -8.81
CA PHE A 89 -15.89 1.74 -9.04
C PHE A 89 -14.64 2.12 -8.23
N GLU A 90 -14.32 3.41 -8.13
CA GLU A 90 -13.23 3.88 -7.28
C GLU A 90 -13.52 3.61 -5.80
N LEU A 91 -14.76 3.82 -5.35
CA LEU A 91 -15.16 3.48 -3.97
C LEU A 91 -15.01 1.98 -3.68
N PHE A 92 -15.40 1.13 -4.64
CA PHE A 92 -15.19 -0.31 -4.51
C PHE A 92 -13.70 -0.67 -4.40
N LEU A 93 -12.84 -0.11 -5.26
CA LEU A 93 -11.40 -0.36 -5.22
C LEU A 93 -10.76 0.14 -3.93
N THR A 94 -11.19 1.29 -3.40
CA THR A 94 -10.67 1.81 -2.12
C THR A 94 -11.05 0.90 -0.95
N ALA A 95 -12.28 0.35 -0.94
CA ALA A 95 -12.69 -0.66 0.03
C ALA A 95 -11.86 -1.96 -0.09
N LEU A 96 -11.62 -2.42 -1.32
CA LEU A 96 -10.79 -3.61 -1.58
C LEU A 96 -9.35 -3.43 -1.09
N ILE A 97 -8.73 -2.28 -1.38
CA ILE A 97 -7.40 -1.93 -0.88
C ILE A 97 -7.40 -1.88 0.66
N GLY A 98 -8.41 -1.25 1.27
CA GLY A 98 -8.56 -1.19 2.72
C GLY A 98 -8.63 -2.59 3.35
N ALA A 99 -9.44 -3.48 2.79
CA ALA A 99 -9.55 -4.87 3.24
C ALA A 99 -8.21 -5.62 3.11
N CYS A 100 -7.50 -5.45 1.99
CA CYS A 100 -6.16 -6.02 1.81
C CYS A 100 -5.16 -5.50 2.85
N CYS A 101 -5.23 -4.22 3.21
CA CYS A 101 -4.35 -3.63 4.22
C CYS A 101 -4.65 -4.16 5.62
N LEU A 102 -5.93 -4.35 5.97
CA LEU A 102 -6.32 -4.91 7.26
C LEU A 102 -5.91 -6.39 7.38
N LEU A 103 -6.24 -7.21 6.38
CA LEU A 103 -5.94 -8.63 6.36
C LEU A 103 -4.43 -8.88 6.27
N GLY A 104 -3.76 -8.21 5.33
CA GLY A 104 -2.33 -8.31 5.11
C GLY A 104 -1.53 -7.74 6.28
N GLY A 105 -1.91 -6.58 6.81
CA GLY A 105 -1.30 -5.98 7.99
C GLY A 105 -1.48 -6.84 9.24
N GLY A 106 -2.69 -7.34 9.48
CA GLY A 106 -2.97 -8.26 10.58
C GLY A 106 -2.18 -9.58 10.47
N ALA A 107 -2.03 -10.13 9.26
CA ALA A 107 -1.18 -11.29 9.03
C ALA A 107 0.31 -10.98 9.21
N ALA A 108 0.77 -9.79 8.79
CA ALA A 108 2.14 -9.34 8.96
C ALA A 108 2.54 -9.22 10.43
N LEU A 109 1.64 -8.77 11.30
CA LEU A 109 1.85 -8.73 12.75
C LEU A 109 2.03 -10.11 13.39
N ARG A 110 1.59 -11.17 12.71
CA ARG A 110 1.71 -12.57 13.15
C ARG A 110 2.90 -13.29 12.52
N LEU A 111 3.76 -12.60 11.77
CA LEU A 111 4.96 -13.20 11.20
C LEU A 111 6.05 -13.26 12.27
N ASP A 112 6.61 -14.46 12.46
CA ASP A 112 7.84 -14.63 13.21
C ASP A 112 9.00 -14.06 12.40
N THR A 113 9.59 -12.98 12.91
CA THR A 113 10.73 -12.29 12.28
C THR A 113 12.00 -12.54 13.08
N PRO A 114 12.86 -13.52 12.72
CA PRO A 114 14.11 -13.81 13.42
C PRO A 114 15.21 -12.76 13.17
N ALA A 115 14.95 -11.71 12.39
CA ALA A 115 15.91 -10.63 12.16
C ALA A 115 16.11 -9.76 13.41
N SER A 116 17.33 -9.23 13.58
CA SER A 116 17.65 -8.31 14.68
C SER A 116 16.78 -7.04 14.63
N ILE A 117 16.49 -6.47 15.79
CA ILE A 117 15.67 -5.25 15.93
C ILE A 117 16.22 -4.12 15.04
N ALA A 118 17.54 -3.93 15.02
CA ALA A 118 18.18 -2.93 14.17
C ALA A 118 17.86 -3.12 12.68
N ARG A 119 17.97 -4.36 12.16
CA ARG A 119 17.62 -4.66 10.77
C ARG A 119 16.15 -4.41 10.47
N ARG A 120 15.26 -4.74 11.42
CA ARG A 120 13.82 -4.51 11.29
C ARG A 120 13.49 -3.01 11.24
N ILE A 121 14.09 -2.21 12.12
CA ILE A 121 13.91 -0.74 12.14
C ILE A 121 14.39 -0.13 10.83
N VAL A 122 15.59 -0.51 10.36
CA VAL A 122 16.14 -0.03 9.09
C VAL A 122 15.24 -0.40 7.92
N ALA A 123 14.79 -1.65 7.83
CA ALA A 123 13.89 -2.12 6.77
C ALA A 123 12.54 -1.37 6.80
N PHE A 124 11.96 -1.18 7.98
CA PHE A 124 10.73 -0.43 8.16
C PHE A 124 10.89 1.03 7.72
N ALA A 125 11.92 1.71 8.20
CA ALA A 125 12.19 3.10 7.86
C ALA A 125 12.46 3.26 6.35
N ALA A 126 13.21 2.34 5.75
CA ALA A 126 13.49 2.35 4.31
C ALA A 126 12.21 2.20 3.48
N PHE A 127 11.33 1.26 3.82
CA PHE A 127 10.07 1.07 3.10
C PHE A 127 9.05 2.18 3.36
N ALA A 128 9.00 2.74 4.57
CA ALA A 128 8.20 3.92 4.87
C ALA A 128 8.67 5.11 4.02
N ALA A 129 9.98 5.38 3.98
CA ALA A 129 10.56 6.44 3.17
C ALA A 129 10.30 6.20 1.67
N LEU A 130 10.44 4.97 1.19
CA LEU A 130 10.17 4.61 -0.20
C LEU A 130 8.69 4.82 -0.56
N GLN A 131 7.77 4.38 0.30
CA GLN A 131 6.33 4.53 0.08
C GLN A 131 5.90 6.00 0.08
N LEU A 132 6.37 6.78 1.06
CA LEU A 132 6.09 8.21 1.14
C LEU A 132 6.77 8.99 0.00
N GLY A 133 7.98 8.61 -0.38
CA GLY A 133 8.72 9.19 -1.50
C GLY A 133 8.01 8.94 -2.84
N ALA A 134 7.52 7.71 -3.07
CA ALA A 134 6.73 7.37 -4.25
C ALA A 134 5.41 8.14 -4.29
N LEU A 135 4.70 8.25 -3.16
CA LEU A 135 3.49 9.07 -3.06
C LEU A 135 3.79 10.53 -3.40
N TRP A 136 4.79 11.13 -2.76
CA TRP A 136 5.19 12.51 -3.01
C TRP A 136 5.60 12.75 -4.48
N LEU A 137 6.35 11.82 -5.07
CA LEU A 137 6.74 11.88 -6.48
C LEU A 137 5.52 11.82 -7.40
N SER A 138 4.55 10.97 -7.07
CA SER A 138 3.31 10.80 -7.85
C SER A 138 2.44 12.07 -7.90
N PHE A 139 2.64 13.01 -6.98
CA PHE A 139 1.94 14.31 -6.97
C PHE A 139 2.71 15.41 -7.71
N ARG A 140 3.86 15.12 -8.33
CA ARG A 140 4.60 16.11 -9.11
C ARG A 140 3.88 16.40 -10.44
N PRO A 141 3.88 17.66 -10.94
CA PRO A 141 3.05 18.07 -12.08
C PRO A 141 3.21 17.27 -13.38
N GLY A 142 4.37 16.64 -13.60
CA GLY A 142 4.62 15.79 -14.78
C GLY A 142 4.17 14.33 -14.64
N ILE A 143 3.66 13.94 -13.47
CA ILE A 143 3.15 12.59 -13.15
C ILE A 143 1.70 12.67 -12.64
N SER A 144 1.27 13.82 -12.13
CA SER A 144 -0.07 13.98 -11.56
C SER A 144 -1.13 14.38 -12.60
N ARG A 145 -0.72 14.65 -13.84
CA ARG A 145 -1.57 15.21 -14.92
C ARG A 145 -1.68 14.29 -16.14
N ASP A 146 -1.26 13.04 -15.97
CA ASP A 146 -1.47 12.00 -16.97
C ASP A 146 -2.97 11.76 -17.20
#